data_AF-A0A928YUI5-F1
#
_entry.id   AF-A0A928YUI5-F1
#
_cell.length_a   1.000
_cell.length_b   1.000
_cell.length_c   1.000
_cell.angle_alpha   90.00
_cell.angle_beta   90.00
_cell.angle_gamma   90.00
#
_symmetry.space_group_name_H-M   'P 1'
#
loop_
_entity.id
_entity.type
_entity.pdbx_description
1 polymer ?
#
loop_
_entity_poly.entity_id
_entity_poly.type
_entity_poly.pdbx_seq_one_letter_code
_entity_poly.pdbx_strand_id
1 'polypeptide(L)'
;MCGGLGNGTLDHYLPKDDYPEYSFFSKNLVPACSCNSLRRKAVKGVVSPSRAIHPYFDDFLSDRLYQAVFKGQFDTPGISIEIIDGNHPQKDILRYHLDEVISNDGTQGWFEKYWSSLSDRPHDMLELVLPCGPQNLTGSELKAALNRYRNSKDKEYQTPNNWYSIFYTGLMSDNDRLDQLATKINQLRQPIT
;
A
#
# COMPACT_ATOMS: atom_id res chain seq x y z
N MET A 1 7.87 4.85 -7.86
CA MET A 1 6.69 3.96 -7.93
C MET A 1 5.79 4.20 -6.73
N CYS A 2 4.48 4.36 -6.98
CA CYS A 2 3.47 4.64 -5.97
C CYS A 2 2.97 3.39 -5.21
N GLY A 3 3.35 2.17 -5.64
CA GLY A 3 2.79 0.91 -5.15
C GLY A 3 1.45 0.52 -5.78
N GLY A 4 0.97 1.29 -6.75
CA GLY A 4 -0.33 1.10 -7.39
C GLY A 4 -0.44 -0.12 -8.31
N LEU A 5 -1.69 -0.52 -8.58
CA LEU A 5 -2.05 -1.72 -9.33
C LEU A 5 -2.16 -1.50 -10.84
N GLY A 6 -2.03 -0.24 -11.29
CA GLY A 6 -2.20 0.14 -12.69
C GLY A 6 -1.04 -0.30 -13.58
N ASN A 7 -1.33 -0.47 -14.87
CA ASN A 7 -0.30 -0.77 -15.87
C ASN A 7 0.71 0.38 -15.94
N GLY A 8 1.98 0.04 -15.74
CA GLY A 8 3.05 1.03 -15.79
C GLY A 8 3.32 1.48 -17.21
N THR A 9 3.38 2.79 -17.44
CA THR A 9 4.17 3.34 -18.53
C THR A 9 5.65 3.36 -18.11
N LEU A 10 6.55 3.63 -19.05
CA LEU A 10 7.93 4.00 -18.70
C LEU A 10 7.99 5.52 -18.55
N ASP A 11 8.58 6.00 -17.47
CA ASP A 11 8.79 7.42 -17.20
C ASP A 11 10.25 7.68 -16.82
N HIS A 12 10.71 8.92 -16.95
CA HIS A 12 12.07 9.31 -16.63
C HIS A 12 12.22 9.56 -15.12
N TYR A 13 13.18 8.90 -14.47
CA TYR A 13 13.50 9.17 -13.07
C TYR A 13 14.11 10.57 -12.89
N LEU A 14 15.07 10.92 -13.75
CA LEU A 14 15.62 12.26 -13.96
C LEU A 14 14.87 12.93 -15.14
N PRO A 15 14.20 14.07 -14.92
CA PRO A 15 13.40 14.74 -15.94
C PRO A 15 14.20 15.00 -17.21
N LYS A 16 13.65 14.58 -18.36
CA LYS A 16 14.27 14.79 -19.67
C LYS A 16 14.54 16.25 -20.00
N ASP A 17 13.68 17.17 -19.53
CA ASP A 17 13.84 18.61 -19.76
C ASP A 17 15.10 19.17 -19.10
N ASP A 18 15.50 18.60 -17.96
CA ASP A 18 16.65 19.05 -17.17
C ASP A 18 17.90 18.18 -17.41
N TYR A 19 17.71 16.92 -17.81
CA TYR A 19 18.77 15.93 -18.05
C TYR A 19 18.56 15.18 -19.38
N PRO A 20 18.54 15.88 -20.52
CA PRO A 20 18.24 15.27 -21.82
C PRO A 20 19.23 14.17 -22.21
N GLU A 21 20.49 14.24 -21.77
CA GLU A 21 21.52 13.24 -21.99
C GLU A 21 21.18 11.86 -21.41
N TYR A 22 20.30 11.79 -20.41
CA TYR A 22 19.82 10.53 -19.82
C TYR A 22 18.48 10.05 -20.40
N SER A 23 17.96 10.68 -21.47
CA SER A 23 16.63 10.36 -22.02
C SER A 23 16.49 8.94 -22.53
N PHE A 24 17.57 8.35 -23.03
CA PHE A 24 17.62 6.98 -23.57
C PHE A 24 18.42 6.04 -22.67
N PHE A 25 18.88 6.53 -21.51
CA PHE A 25 19.58 5.69 -20.56
C PHE A 25 18.56 4.75 -19.89
N SER A 26 18.72 3.44 -20.10
CA SER A 26 17.75 2.44 -19.65
C SER A 26 17.48 2.47 -18.15
N LYS A 27 18.49 2.80 -17.33
CA LYS A 27 18.31 2.92 -15.87
C LYS A 27 17.64 4.23 -15.44
N ASN A 28 17.53 5.21 -16.33
CA ASN A 28 16.74 6.42 -16.11
C ASN A 28 15.26 6.23 -16.50
N LEU A 29 14.91 5.15 -17.20
CA LEU A 29 13.54 4.80 -17.57
C LEU A 29 12.97 3.83 -16.54
N VAL A 30 12.11 4.31 -15.65
CA VAL A 30 11.54 3.53 -14.55
C VAL A 30 10.07 3.21 -14.80
N PRO A 31 9.56 2.06 -14.32
CA PRO A 31 8.14 1.79 -14.34
C PRO A 31 7.38 2.89 -13.60
N ALA A 32 6.27 3.33 -14.17
CA ALA A 32 5.50 4.43 -13.63
C ALA A 32 3.98 4.22 -13.80
N CYS A 33 3.26 4.25 -12.68
CA CYS A 33 1.84 4.63 -12.65
C CYS A 33 1.69 6.12 -12.98
N SER A 34 0.49 6.56 -13.38
CA SER A 34 0.16 7.98 -13.58
C SER A 34 0.52 8.86 -12.36
N CYS A 35 0.53 8.31 -11.14
CA CYS A 35 0.96 9.02 -9.94
C CYS A 35 2.44 9.46 -10.00
N ASN A 36 3.35 8.70 -10.66
CA ASN A 36 4.74 9.14 -10.76
C ASN A 36 4.91 10.33 -11.69
N SER A 37 4.11 10.42 -12.76
CA SER A 37 4.16 11.57 -13.68
C SER A 37 3.64 12.85 -13.03
N LEU A 38 2.84 12.74 -11.95
CA LEU A 38 2.42 13.87 -11.12
C LEU A 38 3.54 14.44 -10.23
N ARG A 39 4.64 13.71 -10.03
CA ARG A 39 5.84 14.16 -9.28
C ARG A 39 6.54 15.36 -9.93
N ARG A 40 6.21 15.69 -11.19
CA ARG A 40 6.85 16.76 -11.97
C ARG A 40 8.38 16.62 -11.94
N LYS A 41 9.12 17.71 -11.69
CA LYS A 41 10.60 17.78 -11.68
C LYS A 41 11.26 17.43 -10.33
N ALA A 42 10.49 17.06 -9.31
CA ALA A 42 11.00 16.90 -7.94
C ALA A 42 11.79 15.59 -7.77
N VAL A 43 13.06 15.56 -8.18
CA VAL A 43 13.95 14.39 -8.03
C VAL A 43 14.62 14.33 -6.67
N LYS A 44 14.94 15.50 -6.11
CA LYS A 44 15.71 15.65 -4.88
C LYS A 44 15.08 16.76 -4.03
N GLY A 45 15.01 16.52 -2.73
CA GLY A 45 14.64 17.53 -1.74
C GLY A 45 15.82 18.42 -1.37
N VAL A 46 15.53 19.44 -0.56
CA VAL A 46 16.51 20.46 -0.12
C VAL A 46 17.55 19.88 0.85
N VAL A 47 17.18 18.85 1.62
CA VAL A 47 18.05 18.21 2.63
C VAL A 47 18.57 16.88 2.07
N SER A 48 19.86 16.58 2.23
CA SER A 48 20.43 15.32 1.78
C SER A 48 20.45 14.26 2.90
N PRO A 49 20.08 12.99 2.64
CA PRO A 49 19.58 12.45 1.38
C PRO A 49 18.04 12.46 1.31
N SER A 50 17.44 13.44 0.63
CA SER A 50 16.00 13.43 0.28
C SER A 50 15.85 13.28 -1.22
N ARG A 51 15.27 12.17 -1.67
CA ARG A 51 15.00 11.90 -3.08
C ARG A 51 13.94 10.81 -3.19
N ALA A 52 13.33 10.69 -4.36
CA ALA A 52 12.48 9.55 -4.64
C ALA A 52 13.31 8.25 -4.61
N ILE A 53 12.65 7.14 -4.32
CA ILE A 53 13.27 5.81 -4.36
C ILE A 53 13.52 5.45 -5.83
N HIS A 54 14.73 4.98 -6.11
CA HIS A 54 15.18 4.53 -7.41
C HIS A 54 15.04 3.00 -7.52
N PRO A 55 14.11 2.47 -8.35
CA PRO A 55 13.75 1.06 -8.34
C PRO A 55 14.88 0.09 -8.76
N TYR A 56 15.94 0.59 -9.40
CA TYR A 56 17.08 -0.24 -9.82
C TYR A 56 18.32 -0.11 -8.95
N PHE A 57 18.39 0.90 -8.09
CA PHE A 57 19.61 1.22 -7.35
C PHE A 57 19.41 1.14 -5.83
N ASP A 58 18.17 1.24 -5.36
CA ASP A 58 17.82 1.03 -3.96
C ASP A 58 17.47 -0.43 -3.70
N ASP A 59 18.28 -1.10 -2.89
CA ASP A 59 18.19 -2.52 -2.55
C ASP A 59 17.22 -2.82 -1.39
N PHE A 60 16.92 -1.81 -0.57
CA PHE A 60 15.96 -1.88 0.55
C PHE A 60 14.48 -1.99 0.10
N LEU A 61 14.19 -2.01 -1.21
CA LEU A 61 12.84 -2.24 -1.73
C LEU A 61 12.34 -3.67 -1.53
N SER A 62 13.25 -4.59 -1.18
CA SER A 62 12.91 -5.96 -0.80
C SER A 62 12.26 -6.04 0.59
N ASP A 63 12.47 -5.03 1.42
CA ASP A 63 11.82 -4.89 2.72
C ASP A 63 10.42 -4.30 2.59
N ARG A 64 9.58 -4.54 3.60
CA ARG A 64 8.28 -3.88 3.73
C ARG A 64 8.45 -2.54 4.42
N LEU A 65 8.21 -1.46 3.69
CA LEU A 65 8.61 -0.12 4.11
C LEU A 65 7.45 0.68 4.70
N TYR A 66 6.22 0.46 4.22
CA TYR A 66 5.06 1.28 4.56
C TYR A 66 3.88 0.46 5.07
N GLN A 67 3.07 1.08 5.93
CA GLN A 67 1.79 0.55 6.40
C GLN A 67 0.70 1.63 6.42
N ALA A 68 -0.54 1.20 6.29
CA ALA A 68 -1.69 2.09 6.53
C ALA A 68 -1.89 2.37 8.02
N VAL A 69 -2.44 3.53 8.32
CA VAL A 69 -2.89 3.92 9.66
C VAL A 69 -4.35 4.33 9.57
N PHE A 70 -5.21 3.62 10.28
CA PHE A 70 -6.64 3.88 10.36
C PHE A 70 -6.92 4.75 11.60
N LYS A 71 -7.63 5.86 11.42
CA LYS A 71 -8.01 6.78 12.50
C LYS A 71 -9.51 7.04 12.48
N GLY A 72 -10.10 7.21 13.66
CA GLY A 72 -11.54 7.48 13.79
C GLY A 72 -12.38 6.20 13.79
N GLN A 73 -13.63 6.34 13.34
CA GLN A 73 -14.66 5.30 13.44
C GLN A 73 -14.46 4.15 12.45
N PHE A 74 -15.15 3.02 12.68
CA PHE A 74 -15.06 1.84 11.82
C PHE A 74 -15.64 2.08 10.43
N ASP A 75 -16.81 2.69 10.32
CA ASP A 75 -17.50 2.85 9.02
C ASP A 75 -16.80 3.87 8.11
N THR A 76 -16.20 4.92 8.70
CA THR A 76 -15.59 6.04 7.97
C THR A 76 -14.22 6.43 8.56
N PRO A 77 -13.21 5.54 8.52
CA PRO A 77 -11.89 5.85 9.04
C PRO A 77 -11.17 6.82 8.11
N GLY A 78 -10.43 7.76 8.69
CA GLY A 78 -9.33 8.41 7.99
C GLY A 78 -8.20 7.40 7.81
N ILE A 79 -7.77 7.18 6.57
CA ILE A 79 -6.67 6.26 6.27
C ILE A 79 -5.49 7.08 5.78
N SER A 80 -4.33 6.90 6.41
CA SER A 80 -3.05 7.51 6.03
C SER A 80 -1.98 6.45 5.89
N ILE A 81 -0.79 6.80 5.41
CA ILE A 81 0.32 5.87 5.24
C ILE A 81 1.51 6.38 6.05
N GLU A 82 2.22 5.47 6.72
CA GLU A 82 3.43 5.76 7.47
C GLU A 82 4.55 4.75 7.16
N ILE A 83 5.78 5.11 7.55
CA ILE A 83 6.94 4.22 7.48
C ILE A 83 6.87 3.23 8.66
N ILE A 84 7.04 1.94 8.39
CA ILE A 84 6.97 0.88 9.41
C ILE A 84 8.10 1.02 10.43
N ASP A 85 9.35 1.12 9.96
CA ASP A 85 10.51 1.27 10.83
C ASP A 85 10.92 2.74 10.92
N GLY A 86 10.58 3.37 12.04
CA GLY A 86 10.97 4.73 12.35
C GLY A 86 12.48 4.95 12.51
N ASN A 87 13.29 3.89 12.60
CA ASN A 87 14.75 3.93 12.71
C ASN A 87 15.46 3.40 11.45
N HIS A 88 14.73 3.18 10.36
CA HIS A 88 15.28 2.66 9.11
C HIS A 88 16.47 3.51 8.61
N PRO A 89 17.60 2.93 8.18
CA PRO A 89 18.79 3.70 7.79
C PRO A 89 18.52 4.71 6.66
N GLN A 90 17.55 4.42 5.79
CA GLN A 90 17.14 5.24 4.65
C GLN A 90 15.86 6.06 4.93
N LYS A 91 15.50 6.30 6.19
CA LYS A 91 14.24 6.98 6.60
C LYS A 91 13.96 8.28 5.85
N ASP A 92 14.98 9.10 5.57
CA ASP A 92 14.78 10.38 4.87
C ASP A 92 14.37 10.20 3.41
N ILE A 93 14.93 9.18 2.73
CA ILE A 93 14.52 8.79 1.38
C ILE A 93 13.09 8.23 1.41
N LEU A 94 12.78 7.36 2.38
CA LEU A 94 11.44 6.80 2.53
C LEU A 94 10.39 7.90 2.76
N ARG A 95 10.71 8.87 3.63
CA ARG A 95 9.82 9.98 3.95
C ARG A 95 9.60 10.89 2.75
N TYR A 96 10.67 11.30 2.07
CA TYR A 96 10.55 12.09 0.84
C TYR A 96 9.71 11.35 -0.22
N HIS A 97 9.94 10.05 -0.41
CA HIS A 97 9.20 9.26 -1.39
C HIS A 97 7.73 9.07 -0.99
N LEU A 98 7.44 8.89 0.30
CA LEU A 98 6.09 8.88 0.82
C LEU A 98 5.38 10.19 0.48
N ASP A 99 5.96 11.32 0.86
CA ASP A 99 5.35 12.64 0.72
C ASP A 99 5.16 13.05 -0.75
N GLU A 100 6.16 12.83 -1.60
CA GLU A 100 6.18 13.34 -2.98
C GLU A 100 5.61 12.35 -4.01
N VAL A 101 5.46 11.07 -3.67
CA VAL A 101 5.05 10.02 -4.63
C VAL A 101 3.84 9.23 -4.17
N ILE A 102 3.80 8.80 -2.91
CA ILE A 102 2.75 7.90 -2.41
C ILE A 102 1.55 8.68 -1.88
N SER A 103 1.76 9.77 -1.15
CA SER A 103 0.73 10.60 -0.52
C SER A 103 0.05 11.54 -1.53
N ASN A 104 -0.64 10.95 -2.51
CA ASN A 104 -1.41 11.65 -3.53
C ASN A 104 -2.88 11.24 -3.52
N ASP A 105 -3.75 12.04 -4.14
CA ASP A 105 -5.20 11.80 -4.20
C ASP A 105 -5.59 10.46 -4.83
N GLY A 106 -4.79 9.97 -5.79
CA GLY A 106 -5.02 8.67 -6.44
C GLY A 106 -4.81 7.50 -5.48
N THR A 107 -3.75 7.57 -4.66
CA THR A 107 -3.51 6.60 -3.59
C THR A 107 -4.58 6.73 -2.52
N GLN A 108 -4.84 7.93 -2.00
CA GLN A 108 -5.85 8.15 -0.96
C GLN A 108 -7.23 7.63 -1.37
N GLY A 109 -7.68 8.01 -2.57
CA GLY A 109 -8.97 7.59 -3.11
C GLY A 109 -9.06 6.08 -3.34
N TRP A 110 -7.95 5.38 -3.58
CA TRP A 110 -7.96 3.91 -3.62
C TRP A 110 -8.19 3.31 -2.23
N PHE A 111 -7.51 3.79 -1.20
CA PHE A 111 -7.63 3.26 0.17
C PHE A 111 -9.06 3.46 0.71
N GLU A 112 -9.65 4.63 0.48
CA GLU A 112 -11.01 4.96 0.89
C GLU A 112 -12.06 4.08 0.19
N LYS A 113 -11.99 3.98 -1.14
CA LYS A 113 -12.90 3.13 -1.92
C LYS A 113 -12.76 1.65 -1.57
N TYR A 114 -11.52 1.20 -1.36
CA TYR A 114 -11.23 -0.17 -1.00
C TYR A 114 -11.75 -0.50 0.39
N TRP A 115 -11.53 0.36 1.39
CA TRP A 115 -12.11 0.19 2.72
C TRP A 115 -13.63 0.21 2.69
N SER A 116 -14.27 1.14 1.97
CA SER A 116 -15.73 1.19 1.84
C SER A 116 -16.28 -0.12 1.28
N SER A 117 -15.65 -0.68 0.24
CA SER A 117 -16.05 -1.98 -0.32
C SER A 117 -15.80 -3.14 0.65
N LEU A 118 -14.62 -3.16 1.28
CA LEU A 118 -14.21 -4.24 2.18
C LEU A 118 -15.08 -4.28 3.44
N SER A 119 -15.33 -3.13 4.04
CA SER A 119 -16.14 -3.02 5.25
C SER A 119 -17.61 -3.32 4.97
N ASP A 120 -18.11 -3.06 3.76
CA ASP A 120 -19.49 -3.38 3.36
C ASP A 120 -19.71 -4.90 3.17
N ARG A 121 -18.87 -5.54 2.34
CA ARG A 121 -18.98 -6.95 1.95
C ARG A 121 -17.71 -7.77 2.22
N PRO A 122 -17.24 -7.84 3.49
CA PRO A 122 -15.99 -8.49 3.83
C PRO A 122 -16.00 -10.01 3.60
N HIS A 123 -17.16 -10.66 3.77
CA HIS A 123 -17.33 -12.10 3.57
C HIS A 123 -17.09 -12.52 2.13
N ASP A 124 -17.54 -11.71 1.15
CA ASP A 124 -17.33 -11.93 -0.28
C ASP A 124 -15.90 -11.57 -0.70
N MET A 125 -15.40 -10.40 -0.30
CA MET A 125 -14.08 -9.93 -0.73
C MET A 125 -12.94 -10.81 -0.22
N LEU A 126 -13.13 -11.45 0.93
CA LEU A 126 -12.15 -12.31 1.57
C LEU A 126 -12.53 -13.79 1.49
N GLU A 127 -13.55 -14.17 0.71
CA GLU A 127 -14.10 -15.53 0.68
C GLU A 127 -13.01 -16.60 0.57
N LEU A 128 -12.08 -16.43 -0.39
CA LEU A 128 -11.03 -17.39 -0.69
C LEU A 128 -9.95 -17.54 0.41
N VAL A 129 -9.88 -16.61 1.36
CA VAL A 129 -8.86 -16.63 2.42
C VAL A 129 -9.41 -16.89 3.80
N LEU A 130 -10.71 -16.68 3.98
CA LEU A 130 -11.41 -16.94 5.22
C LEU A 130 -11.57 -18.45 5.47
N PRO A 131 -11.55 -18.90 6.73
CA PRO A 131 -11.83 -20.30 7.06
C PRO A 131 -13.20 -20.75 6.55
N CYS A 132 -13.28 -22.01 6.13
CA CYS A 132 -14.53 -22.66 5.73
C CYS A 132 -15.31 -23.15 6.96
N GLY A 133 -16.63 -23.01 6.93
CA GLY A 133 -17.55 -23.60 7.91
C GLY A 133 -18.22 -22.58 8.85
N PRO A 134 -19.15 -23.04 9.70
CA PRO A 134 -20.00 -22.19 10.55
C PRO A 134 -19.29 -21.66 11.82
N GLN A 135 -17.96 -21.59 11.79
CA GLN A 135 -17.18 -21.17 12.96
C GLN A 135 -17.23 -19.64 13.08
N ASN A 136 -17.44 -19.15 14.31
CA ASN A 136 -17.31 -17.74 14.62
C ASN A 136 -15.84 -17.35 14.50
N LEU A 137 -15.53 -16.56 13.46
CA LEU A 137 -14.21 -16.02 13.21
C LEU A 137 -13.83 -15.02 14.30
N THR A 138 -12.65 -15.20 14.89
CA THR A 138 -12.03 -14.22 15.80
C THR A 138 -11.14 -13.23 15.03
N GLY A 139 -10.84 -12.05 15.59
CA GLY A 139 -9.90 -11.11 14.97
C GLY A 139 -8.50 -11.69 14.80
N SER A 140 -8.06 -12.60 15.68
CA SER A 140 -6.77 -13.30 15.57
C SER A 140 -6.73 -14.26 14.36
N GLU A 141 -7.80 -15.01 14.12
CA GLU A 141 -7.92 -15.88 12.95
C GLU A 141 -8.04 -15.07 11.66
N LEU A 142 -8.79 -13.96 11.70
CA LEU A 142 -8.88 -13.02 10.59
C LEU A 142 -7.50 -12.43 10.27
N LYS A 143 -6.74 -11.99 11.28
CA LYS A 143 -5.36 -11.51 11.12
C LYS A 143 -4.46 -12.55 10.46
N ALA A 144 -4.56 -13.82 10.87
CA ALA A 144 -3.81 -14.90 10.23
C ALA A 144 -4.22 -15.10 8.75
N ALA A 145 -5.51 -15.00 8.42
CA ALA A 145 -6.01 -15.06 7.05
C ALA A 145 -5.53 -13.87 6.20
N LEU A 146 -5.62 -12.66 6.72
CA LEU A 146 -5.15 -11.44 6.06
C LEU A 146 -3.64 -11.45 5.85
N ASN A 147 -2.86 -12.01 6.76
CA ASN A 147 -1.41 -12.18 6.58
C ASN A 147 -1.10 -13.07 5.36
N ARG A 148 -1.82 -14.19 5.20
CA ARG A 148 -1.67 -15.05 4.02
C ARG A 148 -2.10 -14.32 2.74
N TYR A 149 -3.21 -13.60 2.79
CA TYR A 149 -3.70 -12.83 1.65
C TYR A 149 -2.72 -11.76 1.20
N ARG A 150 -2.22 -10.95 2.15
CA ARG A 150 -1.19 -9.94 1.92
C ARG A 150 0.06 -10.55 1.26
N ASN A 151 0.57 -11.65 1.80
CA ASN A 151 1.75 -12.32 1.25
C ASN A 151 1.48 -12.90 -0.16
N SER A 152 0.24 -13.29 -0.47
CA SER A 152 -0.16 -13.66 -1.83
C SER A 152 -0.10 -12.46 -2.77
N LYS A 153 -0.57 -11.28 -2.33
CA LYS A 153 -0.48 -10.04 -3.10
C LYS A 153 0.96 -9.58 -3.32
N ASP A 154 1.83 -9.78 -2.35
CA ASP A 154 3.26 -9.48 -2.51
C ASP A 154 3.91 -10.30 -3.61
N LYS A 155 3.51 -11.57 -3.75
CA LYS A 155 3.95 -12.44 -4.86
C LYS A 155 3.34 -12.02 -6.19
N GLU A 156 2.05 -11.72 -6.21
CA GLU A 156 1.32 -11.29 -7.41
C GLU A 156 1.92 -10.00 -8.02
N TYR A 157 2.26 -9.03 -7.16
CA TYR A 157 2.83 -7.74 -7.57
C TYR A 157 4.37 -7.69 -7.50
N GLN A 158 5.02 -8.79 -7.12
CA GLN A 158 6.48 -8.91 -7.00
C GLN A 158 7.14 -7.83 -6.12
N THR A 159 6.42 -7.33 -5.12
CA THR A 159 6.94 -6.37 -4.14
C THR A 159 6.08 -6.37 -2.87
N PRO A 160 6.67 -6.26 -1.67
CA PRO A 160 5.92 -6.06 -0.42
C PRO A 160 5.42 -4.62 -0.23
N ASN A 161 5.68 -3.71 -1.18
CA ASN A 161 5.32 -2.29 -1.12
C ASN A 161 4.15 -1.92 -2.06
N ASN A 162 3.34 -2.90 -2.45
CA ASN A 162 2.10 -2.67 -3.20
C ASN A 162 0.96 -2.18 -2.28
N TRP A 163 -0.08 -1.55 -2.84
CA TRP A 163 -1.18 -0.96 -2.06
C TRP A 163 -1.92 -1.94 -1.16
N TYR A 164 -2.20 -3.17 -1.61
CA TYR A 164 -2.80 -4.20 -0.73
C TYR A 164 -1.90 -4.48 0.46
N SER A 165 -0.60 -4.51 0.22
CA SER A 165 0.36 -4.80 1.25
C SER A 165 0.43 -3.76 2.35
N ILE A 166 0.48 -2.49 1.94
CA ILE A 166 0.44 -1.33 2.82
C ILE A 166 -0.86 -1.36 3.63
N PHE A 167 -2.00 -1.54 2.94
CA PHE A 167 -3.33 -1.59 3.55
C PHE A 167 -3.46 -2.69 4.60
N TYR A 168 -3.21 -3.94 4.23
CA TYR A 168 -3.39 -5.08 5.14
C TYR A 168 -2.36 -5.12 6.26
N THR A 169 -1.15 -4.61 6.05
CA THR A 169 -0.18 -4.46 7.15
C THR A 169 -0.72 -3.51 8.22
N GLY A 170 -1.28 -2.37 7.79
CA GLY A 170 -1.92 -1.44 8.71
C GLY A 170 -3.15 -2.02 9.41
N LEU A 171 -4.05 -2.65 8.67
CA LEU A 171 -5.27 -3.23 9.22
C LEU A 171 -4.95 -4.33 10.25
N MET A 172 -3.92 -5.13 10.00
CA MET A 172 -3.49 -6.18 10.93
C MET A 172 -2.88 -5.65 12.24
N SER A 173 -2.45 -4.39 12.26
CA SER A 173 -1.94 -3.71 13.47
C SER A 173 -3.07 -3.13 14.33
N ASP A 174 -4.30 -3.10 13.83
CA ASP A 174 -5.47 -2.52 14.48
C ASP A 174 -6.45 -3.62 14.95
N ASN A 175 -6.24 -4.08 16.18
CA ASN A 175 -7.01 -5.21 16.73
C ASN A 175 -8.51 -4.89 16.86
N ASP A 176 -8.87 -3.67 17.30
CA ASP A 176 -10.27 -3.28 17.49
C ASP A 176 -11.04 -3.30 16.16
N ARG A 177 -10.39 -2.82 15.09
CA ARG A 177 -10.98 -2.81 13.74
C ARG A 177 -11.03 -4.22 13.14
N LEU A 178 -10.06 -5.08 13.44
CA LEU A 178 -10.12 -6.50 13.06
C LEU A 178 -11.27 -7.23 13.74
N ASP A 179 -11.47 -7.04 15.04
CA ASP A 179 -12.53 -7.70 15.81
C ASP A 179 -13.93 -7.27 15.32
N GLN A 180 -14.08 -5.99 14.99
CA GLN A 180 -15.32 -5.48 14.37
C GLN A 180 -15.55 -6.07 12.98
N LEU A 181 -14.50 -6.16 12.14
CA LEU A 181 -14.61 -6.75 10.80
C LEU A 181 -14.95 -8.25 10.88
N ALA A 182 -14.35 -8.98 11.82
CA ALA A 182 -14.65 -10.39 12.08
C ALA A 182 -16.10 -10.59 12.54
N THR A 183 -16.59 -9.73 13.44
CA THR A 183 -18.00 -9.72 13.89
C THR A 183 -18.95 -9.52 12.72
N LYS A 184 -18.66 -8.55 11.84
CA LYS A 184 -19.47 -8.29 10.65
C LYS A 184 -19.46 -9.47 9.66
N ILE A 185 -18.30 -10.11 9.45
CA ILE A 185 -18.19 -11.33 8.64
C ILE A 185 -19.08 -12.44 9.20
N ASN A 186 -19.04 -12.67 10.52
CA ASN A 186 -19.85 -13.70 11.17
C ASN A 186 -21.35 -13.44 10.99
N GLN A 187 -21.79 -12.19 11.15
CA GLN A 187 -23.20 -11.80 10.93
C GLN A 187 -23.66 -12.05 9.49
N LEU A 188 -22.84 -11.68 8.51
CA LEU A 188 -23.18 -11.81 7.08
C LEU A 188 -23.14 -13.26 6.57
N ARG A 189 -22.39 -14.15 7.24
CA ARG A 189 -22.31 -15.58 6.90
C ARG A 189 -23.45 -16.41 7.50
N GLN A 190 -24.25 -15.86 8.40
CA GLN A 190 -25.39 -16.58 8.96
C GLN A 190 -26.49 -16.73 7.89
N PRO A 191 -27.10 -17.93 7.76
CA PRO A 191 -28.23 -18.11 6.85
C PRO A 191 -29.39 -17.19 7.28
N ILE A 192 -30.00 -16.51 6.30
CA ILE A 192 -31.21 -15.71 6.52
C ILE A 192 -32.30 -16.69 6.99
N THR A 193 -32.72 -16.57 8.25
CA THR A 193 -33.83 -17.33 8.84
C THR A 193 -35.17 -16.95 8.24
#